data_AF-A0A2H0L2F0-F1
#
_entry.id   AF-A0A2H0L2F0-F1
#
_cell.length_a   1.000
_cell.length_b   1.000
_cell.length_c   1.000
_cell.angle_alpha   90.00
_cell.angle_beta   90.00
_cell.angle_gamma   90.00
#
_symmetry.space_group_name_H-M   'P 1'
#
loop_
_entity.id
_entity.type
_entity.pdbx_description
1 polymer ?
#
loop_
_entity_poly.entity_id
_entity_poly.type
_entity_poly.pdbx_seq_one_letter_code
_entity_poly.pdbx_strand_id
1 'polypeptide(L)'
;MEVENELELQLFGLLGNVGKAQAQAQKLETIKAKLNKLEAELILPEGFVWEGLSVIEEATNNRVLAFTIDENTAEFVVNQPDQQLRFADVADISLYLNGLNVAKWSQLKQLAARKAKLAETLLGELASAQTQQLLQDKELTWNQQDGYIEFVNTEQTPLLTIAADPVSNNYYLDSNKAKAISGSELTAKLSQSIFGLDTRSELQKLLDQQKTDFEMILNSEAFKAALKENQLDLVSHEDKAEGIYYYFQSSLTDSGFTVILEHGTGLVKVVKDGLITSLDEFLTQDKKKTIDIPANFAAQSSGGTQADKVMLLAGKHGSLTDTMMLAFINDNVKTVHLISIPRDLWWQGKKINSYFAAGGMPYLVEQLEKIAKVKIENYTLIDMYAFIDVINILGGVDITLEESVIDPSYKVLDNGVWGTLHYEPGTYHLNGVEALRLARTRHYSSDFARAERQQQILKALQKKAQALSLKDLPKIIALAKAVLSQVETDVTLTQTLEYYEK
;
A
#
# COMPACT_ATOMS: atom_id res chain seq x y z
N MET A 1 -17.95 -41.17 0.92
CA MET A 1 -18.77 -39.96 0.72
C MET A 1 -17.98 -38.66 0.71
N GLU A 2 -16.73 -38.60 1.18
CA GLU A 2 -15.90 -37.38 1.05
C GLU A 2 -15.00 -37.31 -0.19
N VAL A 3 -14.99 -38.35 -1.05
CA VAL A 3 -14.20 -38.35 -2.31
C VAL A 3 -15.07 -38.05 -3.55
N GLU A 4 -16.40 -38.05 -3.42
CA GLU A 4 -17.31 -37.65 -4.52
C GLU A 4 -17.47 -36.12 -4.64
N ASN A 5 -17.30 -35.37 -3.55
CA ASN A 5 -17.48 -33.91 -3.54
C ASN A 5 -16.33 -33.14 -4.23
N GLU A 6 -15.10 -33.67 -4.20
CA GLU A 6 -13.94 -33.02 -4.85
C GLU A 6 -13.92 -33.23 -6.37
N LEU A 7 -14.41 -34.39 -6.85
CA LEU A 7 -14.56 -34.67 -8.27
C LEU A 7 -15.74 -33.90 -8.89
N GLU A 8 -16.84 -33.70 -8.16
CA GLU A 8 -17.92 -32.80 -8.60
C GLU A 8 -17.45 -31.33 -8.65
N LEU A 9 -16.67 -30.84 -7.68
CA LEU A 9 -16.14 -29.48 -7.70
C LEU A 9 -15.15 -29.22 -8.87
N GLN A 10 -14.33 -30.22 -9.23
CA GLN A 10 -13.45 -30.14 -10.40
C GLN A 10 -14.22 -30.28 -11.73
N LEU A 11 -15.29 -31.10 -11.77
CA LEU A 11 -16.19 -31.18 -12.93
C LEU A 11 -17.00 -29.89 -13.11
N PHE A 12 -17.44 -29.24 -12.03
CA PHE A 12 -18.10 -27.93 -12.05
C PHE A 12 -17.17 -26.81 -12.48
N GLY A 13 -15.87 -26.89 -12.15
CA GLY A 13 -14.84 -25.97 -12.67
C GLY A 13 -14.63 -26.11 -14.19
N LEU A 14 -14.62 -27.34 -14.70
CA LEU A 14 -14.53 -27.64 -16.13
C LEU A 14 -15.83 -27.30 -16.88
N LEU A 15 -17.00 -27.64 -16.34
CA LEU A 15 -18.31 -27.26 -16.87
C LEU A 15 -18.56 -25.75 -16.78
N GLY A 16 -18.00 -25.07 -15.78
CA GLY A 16 -18.02 -23.62 -15.66
C GLY A 16 -17.17 -22.94 -16.75
N ASN A 17 -16.05 -23.54 -17.13
CA ASN A 17 -15.25 -23.08 -18.28
C ASN A 17 -15.88 -23.42 -19.63
N VAL A 18 -16.52 -24.59 -19.76
CA VAL A 18 -17.32 -24.95 -20.96
C VAL A 18 -18.56 -24.08 -21.09
N GLY A 19 -19.24 -23.76 -19.98
CA GLY A 19 -20.39 -22.86 -19.94
C GLY A 19 -20.00 -21.41 -20.22
N LYS A 20 -18.85 -20.94 -19.73
CA LYS A 20 -18.27 -19.64 -20.12
C LYS A 20 -17.85 -19.61 -21.58
N ALA A 21 -17.26 -20.69 -22.10
CA ALA A 21 -16.88 -20.82 -23.50
C ALA A 21 -18.12 -20.90 -24.42
N GLN A 22 -19.18 -21.61 -24.03
CA GLN A 22 -20.46 -21.64 -24.74
C GLN A 22 -21.17 -20.29 -24.67
N ALA A 23 -21.18 -19.62 -23.51
CA ALA A 23 -21.72 -18.28 -23.38
C ALA A 23 -20.94 -17.26 -24.23
N GLN A 24 -19.60 -17.36 -24.27
CA GLN A 24 -18.75 -16.56 -25.17
C GLN A 24 -19.00 -16.88 -26.64
N ALA A 25 -19.15 -18.15 -27.01
CA ALA A 25 -19.44 -18.56 -28.38
C ALA A 25 -20.83 -18.07 -28.84
N GLN A 26 -21.84 -18.17 -27.98
CA GLN A 26 -23.19 -17.68 -28.23
C GLN A 26 -23.24 -16.15 -28.28
N LYS A 27 -22.45 -15.47 -27.43
CA LYS A 27 -22.24 -14.02 -27.48
C LYS A 27 -21.56 -13.60 -28.78
N LEU A 28 -20.56 -14.35 -29.25
CA LEU A 28 -19.88 -14.11 -30.53
C LEU A 28 -20.80 -14.33 -31.73
N GLU A 29 -21.63 -15.37 -31.72
CA GLU A 29 -22.67 -15.58 -32.74
C GLU A 29 -23.68 -14.41 -32.76
N THR A 30 -24.09 -13.93 -31.58
CA THR A 30 -24.99 -12.78 -31.45
C THR A 30 -24.34 -11.50 -31.99
N ILE A 31 -23.07 -11.27 -31.69
CA ILE A 31 -22.27 -10.14 -32.21
C ILE A 31 -22.18 -10.22 -33.74
N LYS A 32 -21.84 -11.39 -34.30
CA LYS A 32 -21.78 -11.60 -35.76
C LYS A 32 -23.14 -11.36 -36.43
N ALA A 33 -24.23 -11.84 -35.84
CA ALA A 33 -25.57 -11.61 -36.35
C ALA A 33 -25.94 -10.12 -36.35
N LYS A 34 -25.61 -9.38 -35.27
CA LYS A 34 -25.83 -7.93 -35.19
C LYS A 34 -24.99 -7.15 -36.22
N LEU A 35 -23.74 -7.55 -36.44
CA LEU A 35 -22.86 -6.92 -37.44
C LEU A 35 -23.35 -7.17 -38.87
N ASN A 36 -23.76 -8.40 -39.19
CA ASN A 36 -24.33 -8.72 -40.51
C ASN A 36 -25.65 -7.95 -40.76
N LYS A 37 -26.46 -7.77 -39.72
CA LYS A 37 -27.69 -6.96 -39.80
C LYS A 37 -27.38 -5.48 -40.06
N LEU A 38 -26.35 -4.94 -39.42
CA LEU A 38 -25.88 -3.56 -39.64
C LEU A 38 -25.49 -3.34 -41.11
N GLU A 39 -24.69 -4.23 -41.69
CA GLU A 39 -24.24 -4.12 -43.09
C GLU A 39 -25.40 -4.24 -44.09
N ALA A 40 -26.40 -5.09 -43.80
CA ALA A 40 -27.54 -5.32 -44.68
C ALA A 40 -28.60 -4.21 -44.65
N GLU A 41 -28.83 -3.59 -43.49
CA GLU A 41 -29.93 -2.63 -43.29
C GLU A 41 -29.50 -1.16 -43.37
N LEU A 42 -28.21 -0.86 -43.18
CA LEU A 42 -27.74 0.53 -43.17
C LEU A 42 -27.55 1.06 -44.59
N ILE A 43 -28.41 2.01 -44.97
CA ILE A 43 -28.30 2.74 -46.24
C ILE A 43 -27.27 3.85 -46.10
N LEU A 44 -26.23 3.80 -46.93
CA LEU A 44 -25.19 4.83 -46.97
C LEU A 44 -25.58 5.99 -47.90
N PRO A 45 -25.12 7.22 -47.61
CA PRO A 45 -25.23 8.34 -48.54
C PRO A 45 -24.46 8.10 -49.84
N GLU A 46 -24.86 8.79 -50.91
CA GLU A 46 -24.19 8.73 -52.22
C GLU A 46 -22.69 9.08 -52.11
N GLY A 47 -21.84 8.26 -52.75
CA GLY A 47 -20.37 8.42 -52.73
C GLY A 47 -19.64 7.76 -51.55
N PHE A 48 -20.35 7.00 -50.71
CA PHE A 48 -19.76 6.20 -49.63
C PHE A 48 -20.00 4.71 -49.84
N VAL A 49 -19.02 3.92 -49.44
CA VAL A 49 -19.08 2.45 -49.54
C VAL A 49 -18.72 1.80 -48.22
N TRP A 50 -19.27 0.61 -48.02
CA TRP A 50 -18.92 -0.28 -46.94
C TRP A 50 -17.58 -0.98 -47.25
N GLU A 51 -16.65 -0.95 -46.30
CA GLU A 51 -15.39 -1.69 -46.33
C GLU A 51 -15.27 -2.47 -45.00
N GLY A 52 -15.88 -3.66 -44.95
CA GLY A 52 -16.01 -4.43 -43.71
C GLY A 52 -16.82 -3.67 -42.65
N LEU A 53 -16.31 -3.58 -41.42
CA LEU A 53 -16.97 -2.84 -40.33
C LEU A 53 -16.68 -1.33 -40.35
N SER A 54 -16.45 -0.75 -41.53
CA SER A 54 -16.10 0.66 -41.66
C SER A 54 -16.77 1.26 -42.89
N VAL A 55 -17.01 2.57 -42.83
CA VAL A 55 -17.53 3.36 -43.96
C VAL A 55 -16.43 4.28 -44.46
N ILE A 56 -16.23 4.25 -45.78
CA ILE A 56 -15.22 5.04 -46.49
C ILE A 56 -15.88 5.86 -47.61
N GLU A 57 -15.20 6.89 -48.07
CA GLU A 57 -15.55 7.57 -49.32
C GLU A 57 -14.92 6.84 -50.51
N GLU A 58 -15.73 6.58 -51.54
CA GLU A 58 -15.39 5.73 -52.70
C GLU A 58 -14.08 6.15 -53.40
N ALA A 59 -13.76 7.44 -53.40
CA ALA A 59 -12.58 7.98 -54.08
C ALA A 59 -11.32 8.10 -53.19
N THR A 60 -11.43 8.01 -51.86
CA THR A 60 -10.31 8.34 -50.95
C THR A 60 -9.84 7.19 -50.06
N ASN A 61 -10.54 6.05 -50.04
CA ASN A 61 -10.25 4.85 -49.22
C ASN A 61 -9.88 5.13 -47.75
N ASN A 62 -10.32 6.29 -47.22
CA ASN A 62 -10.05 6.72 -45.85
C ASN A 62 -11.26 6.41 -44.98
N ARG A 63 -11.04 5.76 -43.84
CA ARG A 63 -12.09 5.42 -42.86
C ARG A 63 -12.72 6.66 -42.26
N VAL A 64 -14.00 6.86 -42.55
CA VAL A 64 -14.80 7.97 -42.04
C VAL A 64 -15.51 7.58 -40.74
N LEU A 65 -16.01 6.35 -40.66
CA LEU A 65 -16.64 5.78 -39.47
C LEU A 65 -16.20 4.32 -39.32
N ALA A 66 -15.95 3.88 -38.09
CA ALA A 66 -15.69 2.47 -37.78
C ALA A 66 -16.72 1.95 -36.77
N PHE A 67 -17.26 0.77 -37.02
CA PHE A 67 -18.32 0.17 -36.22
C PHE A 67 -17.74 -0.96 -35.38
N THR A 68 -18.01 -0.92 -34.08
CA THR A 68 -17.70 -2.01 -33.15
C THR A 68 -18.93 -2.33 -32.30
N ILE A 69 -18.90 -3.44 -31.56
CA ILE A 69 -19.93 -3.76 -30.56
C ILE A 69 -19.24 -3.79 -29.21
N ASP A 70 -19.78 -3.05 -28.25
CA ASP A 70 -19.30 -3.12 -26.88
C ASP A 70 -19.70 -4.48 -26.29
N GLU A 71 -18.72 -5.28 -25.92
CA GLU A 71 -18.98 -6.64 -25.48
C GLU A 71 -19.77 -6.70 -24.16
N ASN A 72 -19.70 -5.69 -23.31
CA ASN A 72 -20.35 -5.71 -22.00
C ASN A 72 -21.81 -5.28 -22.08
N THR A 73 -22.09 -4.28 -22.91
CA THR A 73 -23.43 -3.67 -23.05
C THR A 73 -24.20 -4.16 -24.26
N ALA A 74 -23.53 -4.82 -25.21
CA ALA A 74 -24.06 -5.24 -26.51
C ALA A 74 -24.62 -4.09 -27.37
N GLU A 75 -24.23 -2.85 -27.07
CA GLU A 75 -24.52 -1.64 -27.85
C GLU A 75 -23.62 -1.56 -29.09
N PHE A 76 -24.14 -0.97 -30.16
CA PHE A 76 -23.34 -0.57 -31.31
C PHE A 76 -22.54 0.66 -30.97
N VAL A 77 -21.24 0.61 -31.23
CA VAL A 77 -20.33 1.74 -31.07
C VAL A 77 -19.91 2.22 -32.45
N VAL A 78 -20.26 3.46 -32.77
CA VAL A 78 -19.81 4.16 -33.97
C VAL A 78 -18.65 5.05 -33.58
N ASN A 79 -17.45 4.65 -33.99
CA ASN A 79 -16.21 5.37 -33.78
C ASN A 79 -16.04 6.40 -34.91
N GLN A 80 -16.11 7.66 -34.54
CA GLN A 80 -15.74 8.79 -35.40
C GLN A 80 -14.30 9.23 -35.08
N PRO A 81 -13.63 9.98 -35.97
CA PRO A 81 -12.28 10.49 -35.71
C PRO A 81 -12.16 11.33 -34.42
N ASP A 82 -13.24 11.98 -33.99
CA ASP A 82 -13.29 12.93 -32.87
C ASP A 82 -14.09 12.44 -31.65
N GLN A 83 -14.89 11.37 -31.79
CA GLN A 83 -15.78 10.89 -30.73
C GLN A 83 -16.26 9.46 -30.95
N GLN A 84 -16.66 8.80 -29.87
CA GLN A 84 -17.38 7.52 -29.93
C GLN A 84 -18.86 7.75 -29.60
N LEU A 85 -19.74 7.22 -30.43
CA LEU A 85 -21.19 7.29 -30.24
C LEU A 85 -21.74 5.89 -30.00
N ARG A 86 -22.73 5.78 -29.11
CA ARG A 86 -23.33 4.49 -28.71
C ARG A 86 -24.80 4.47 -29.10
N PHE A 87 -25.23 3.34 -29.65
CA PHE A 87 -26.58 3.13 -30.14
C PHE A 87 -27.09 1.76 -29.70
N ALA A 88 -28.36 1.69 -29.29
CA ALA A 88 -28.99 0.44 -28.91
C ALA A 88 -29.29 -0.44 -30.15
N ASP A 89 -29.77 0.19 -31.24
CA ASP A 89 -30.23 -0.49 -32.45
C ASP A 89 -29.72 0.15 -33.75
N VAL A 90 -29.70 -0.65 -34.83
CA VAL A 90 -29.30 -0.23 -36.19
C VAL A 90 -30.19 0.89 -36.75
N ALA A 91 -31.46 0.92 -36.35
CA ALA A 91 -32.40 1.96 -36.77
C ALA A 91 -31.99 3.35 -36.26
N ASP A 92 -31.46 3.43 -35.03
CA ASP A 92 -30.99 4.69 -34.43
C ASP A 92 -29.72 5.20 -35.14
N ILE A 93 -28.83 4.28 -35.52
CA ILE A 93 -27.65 4.59 -36.35
C ILE A 93 -28.09 5.15 -37.70
N SER A 94 -29.05 4.49 -38.35
CA SER A 94 -29.59 4.91 -39.64
C SER A 94 -30.20 6.30 -39.57
N LEU A 95 -30.98 6.58 -38.52
CA LEU A 95 -31.58 7.90 -38.29
C LEU A 95 -30.50 8.97 -38.06
N TYR A 96 -29.48 8.65 -37.27
CA TYR A 96 -28.35 9.55 -37.02
C TYR A 96 -27.61 9.89 -38.31
N LEU A 97 -27.22 8.90 -39.12
CA LEU A 97 -26.48 9.10 -40.36
C LEU A 97 -27.29 9.87 -41.42
N ASN A 98 -28.60 9.58 -41.53
CA ASN A 98 -29.50 10.33 -42.42
C ASN A 98 -29.70 11.78 -41.98
N GLY A 99 -29.57 12.07 -40.68
CA GLY A 99 -29.63 13.42 -40.13
C GLY A 99 -28.35 14.25 -40.33
N LEU A 100 -27.24 13.63 -40.75
CA LEU A 100 -25.99 14.35 -41.01
C LEU A 100 -26.09 15.13 -42.31
N ASN A 101 -25.91 16.45 -42.21
CA ASN A 101 -25.84 17.31 -43.41
C ASN A 101 -24.51 17.13 -44.17
N VAL A 102 -24.48 17.60 -45.41
CA VAL A 102 -23.29 17.53 -46.30
C VAL A 102 -22.06 18.18 -45.67
N ALA A 103 -22.23 19.26 -44.90
CA ALA A 103 -21.13 19.95 -44.22
C ALA A 103 -20.49 19.08 -43.12
N LYS A 104 -21.28 18.34 -42.34
CA LYS A 104 -20.78 17.45 -41.29
C LYS A 104 -20.07 16.23 -41.88
N TRP A 105 -20.55 15.69 -43.00
CA TRP A 105 -19.84 14.65 -43.75
C TRP A 105 -18.50 15.15 -44.29
N SER A 106 -18.45 16.36 -44.86
CA SER A 106 -17.19 16.98 -45.29
C SER A 106 -16.22 17.18 -44.13
N GLN A 107 -16.70 17.57 -42.95
CA GLN A 107 -15.87 17.74 -41.76
C GLN A 107 -15.28 16.40 -41.29
N LEU A 108 -16.09 15.33 -41.23
CA LEU A 108 -15.64 13.99 -40.84
C LEU A 108 -14.55 13.47 -41.79
N LYS A 109 -14.69 13.70 -43.10
CA LYS A 109 -13.66 13.35 -44.11
C LYS A 109 -12.34 14.07 -43.85
N GLN A 110 -12.39 15.39 -43.58
CA GLN A 110 -11.19 16.17 -43.28
C GLN A 110 -10.49 15.67 -42.02
N LEU A 111 -11.25 15.34 -40.97
CA LEU A 111 -10.70 14.78 -39.74
C LEU A 111 -10.09 13.38 -39.95
N ALA A 112 -10.72 12.53 -40.75
CA ALA A 112 -10.19 11.21 -41.10
C ALA A 112 -8.86 11.31 -41.86
N ALA A 113 -8.80 12.16 -42.89
CA ALA A 113 -7.56 12.41 -43.64
C ALA A 113 -6.44 12.96 -42.73
N ARG A 114 -6.81 13.81 -41.77
CA ARG A 114 -5.88 14.34 -40.78
C ARG A 114 -5.38 13.26 -39.82
N LYS A 115 -6.26 12.37 -39.34
CA LYS A 115 -5.89 11.21 -38.51
C LYS A 115 -4.88 10.32 -39.25
N ALA A 116 -5.15 10.02 -40.52
CA ALA A 116 -4.25 9.22 -41.37
C ALA A 116 -2.87 9.86 -41.52
N LYS A 117 -2.82 11.17 -41.82
CA LYS A 117 -1.56 11.91 -41.94
C LYS A 117 -0.76 11.96 -40.63
N LEU A 118 -1.43 12.14 -39.50
CA LEU A 118 -0.78 12.12 -38.19
C LEU A 118 -0.24 10.71 -37.87
N ALA A 119 -1.00 9.66 -38.18
CA ALA A 119 -0.54 8.28 -38.02
C ALA A 119 0.68 7.98 -38.90
N GLU A 120 0.68 8.40 -40.17
CA GLU A 120 1.81 8.24 -41.08
C GLU A 120 3.06 8.98 -40.57
N THR A 121 2.90 10.21 -40.09
CA THR A 121 3.99 11.01 -39.52
C THR A 121 4.57 10.33 -38.28
N LEU A 122 3.72 9.83 -37.39
CA LEU A 122 4.15 9.11 -36.18
C LEU A 122 4.86 7.79 -36.52
N LEU A 123 4.33 7.01 -37.46
CA LEU A 123 4.98 5.78 -37.93
C LEU A 123 6.33 6.08 -38.60
N GLY A 124 6.42 7.18 -39.36
CA GLY A 124 7.68 7.66 -39.92
C GLY A 124 8.71 8.03 -38.85
N GLU A 125 8.27 8.68 -37.76
CA GLU A 125 9.13 8.96 -36.61
C GLU A 125 9.56 7.67 -35.90
N LEU A 126 8.65 6.72 -35.69
CA LEU A 126 9.00 5.42 -35.10
C LEU A 126 9.99 4.65 -35.97
N ALA A 127 9.91 4.77 -37.29
CA ALA A 127 10.85 4.17 -38.23
C ALA A 127 12.17 4.96 -38.37
N SER A 128 12.31 6.12 -37.72
CA SER A 128 13.53 6.93 -37.79
C SER A 128 14.69 6.19 -37.12
N ALA A 129 15.91 6.33 -37.68
CA ALA A 129 17.09 5.65 -37.14
C ALA A 129 17.37 6.04 -35.67
N GLN A 130 17.10 7.30 -35.31
CA GLN A 130 17.26 7.80 -33.95
C GLN A 130 16.29 7.12 -32.98
N THR A 131 15.01 7.03 -33.33
CA THR A 131 13.99 6.41 -32.48
C THR A 131 14.21 4.90 -32.40
N GLN A 132 14.58 4.24 -33.50
CA GLN A 132 14.91 2.81 -33.50
C GLN A 132 16.11 2.50 -32.59
N GLN A 133 17.18 3.30 -32.65
CA GLN A 133 18.32 3.12 -31.74
C GLN A 133 17.90 3.29 -30.28
N LEU A 134 17.10 4.32 -29.97
CA LEU A 134 16.64 4.56 -28.61
C LEU A 134 15.74 3.43 -28.08
N LEU A 135 14.85 2.88 -28.91
CA LEU A 135 14.02 1.74 -28.55
C LEU A 135 14.87 0.50 -28.30
N GLN A 136 15.90 0.27 -29.12
CA GLN A 136 16.85 -0.83 -28.92
C GLN A 136 17.64 -0.67 -27.60
N ASP A 137 18.19 0.51 -27.34
CA ASP A 137 18.95 0.82 -26.12
C ASP A 137 18.09 0.66 -24.85
N LYS A 138 16.78 0.85 -24.97
CA LYS A 138 15.80 0.72 -23.88
C LYS A 138 15.10 -0.63 -23.81
N GLU A 139 15.40 -1.55 -24.72
CA GLU A 139 14.72 -2.85 -24.86
C GLU A 139 13.19 -2.72 -24.96
N LEU A 140 12.73 -1.68 -25.65
CA LEU A 140 11.31 -1.41 -25.86
C LEU A 140 10.86 -1.94 -27.22
N THR A 141 9.65 -2.49 -27.23
CA THR A 141 8.89 -2.74 -28.47
C THR A 141 7.63 -1.90 -28.45
N TRP A 142 6.94 -1.79 -29.58
CA TRP A 142 5.68 -1.05 -29.64
C TRP A 142 4.61 -1.84 -30.38
N ASN A 143 3.37 -1.65 -29.94
CA ASN A 143 2.18 -2.25 -30.51
C ASN A 143 1.25 -1.15 -30.99
N GLN A 144 0.78 -1.26 -32.23
CA GLN A 144 -0.23 -0.36 -32.76
C GLN A 144 -1.62 -0.87 -32.39
N GLN A 145 -2.40 -0.01 -31.74
CA GLN A 145 -3.81 -0.22 -31.44
C GLN A 145 -4.67 0.73 -32.29
N ASP A 146 -6.00 0.52 -32.30
CA ASP A 146 -6.90 1.46 -32.98
C ASP A 146 -6.94 2.79 -32.21
N GLY A 147 -6.23 3.79 -32.74
CA GLY A 147 -6.21 5.15 -32.23
C GLY A 147 -4.97 5.54 -31.42
N TYR A 148 -4.07 4.61 -31.10
CA TYR A 148 -2.85 4.92 -30.35
C TYR A 148 -1.76 3.83 -30.51
N ILE A 149 -0.54 4.15 -30.09
CA ILE A 149 0.61 3.25 -30.07
C ILE A 149 1.06 3.09 -28.62
N GLU A 150 1.31 1.86 -28.21
CA GLU A 150 1.80 1.50 -26.88
C GLU A 150 3.26 1.09 -26.96
N PHE A 151 4.11 1.65 -26.11
CA PHE A 151 5.47 1.17 -25.89
C PHE A 151 5.47 0.21 -24.71
N VAL A 152 5.99 -0.99 -24.93
CA VAL A 152 5.99 -2.07 -23.96
C VAL A 152 7.42 -2.55 -23.69
N ASN A 153 7.68 -2.97 -22.45
CA ASN A 153 8.94 -3.61 -22.09
C ASN A 153 9.00 -5.08 -22.56
N THR A 154 10.07 -5.78 -22.20
CA THR A 154 10.30 -7.19 -22.52
C THR A 154 9.21 -8.14 -21.97
N GLU A 155 8.49 -7.73 -20.92
CA GLU A 155 7.36 -8.45 -20.32
C GLU A 155 5.99 -8.07 -20.92
N GLN A 156 5.97 -7.32 -22.02
CA GLN A 156 4.75 -6.79 -22.65
C GLN A 156 3.93 -5.86 -21.72
N THR A 157 4.56 -5.28 -20.70
CA THR A 157 3.92 -4.29 -19.83
C THR A 157 3.94 -2.92 -20.50
N PRO A 158 2.80 -2.24 -20.68
CA PRO A 158 2.72 -0.92 -21.28
C PRO A 158 3.33 0.13 -20.35
N LEU A 159 4.29 0.90 -20.86
CA LEU A 159 5.03 1.93 -20.12
C LEU A 159 4.75 3.36 -20.60
N LEU A 160 4.35 3.51 -21.86
CA LEU A 160 4.03 4.80 -22.47
C LEU A 160 3.03 4.57 -23.60
N THR A 161 2.07 5.47 -23.74
CA THR A 161 1.18 5.47 -24.92
C THR A 161 1.28 6.78 -25.67
N ILE A 162 1.15 6.75 -26.99
CA ILE A 162 1.05 7.94 -27.82
C ILE A 162 -0.16 7.85 -28.75
N ALA A 163 -1.01 8.87 -28.73
CA ALA A 163 -2.21 8.95 -29.56
C ALA A 163 -2.15 10.18 -30.47
N ALA A 164 -2.64 10.03 -31.70
CA ALA A 164 -2.86 11.14 -32.62
C ALA A 164 -4.30 11.62 -32.50
N ASP A 165 -4.49 12.93 -32.31
CA ASP A 165 -5.79 13.59 -32.24
C ASP A 165 -6.01 14.45 -33.49
N PRO A 166 -6.91 14.03 -34.40
CA PRO A 166 -7.21 14.80 -35.60
C PRO A 166 -7.93 16.11 -35.31
N VAL A 167 -8.57 16.30 -34.16
CA VAL A 167 -9.25 17.56 -33.83
C VAL A 167 -8.22 18.65 -33.56
N SER A 168 -7.25 18.36 -32.70
CA SER A 168 -6.27 19.32 -32.22
C SER A 168 -4.94 19.36 -33.00
N ASN A 169 -4.52 18.26 -33.65
CA ASN A 169 -3.39 18.15 -34.60
C ASN A 169 -1.91 18.05 -34.14
N ASN A 170 -1.45 17.52 -33.03
CA ASN A 170 -2.07 17.10 -31.79
C ASN A 170 -1.67 15.64 -31.51
N TYR A 171 -0.44 15.37 -31.08
CA TYR A 171 -0.10 14.10 -30.43
C TYR A 171 -0.20 14.24 -28.92
N TYR A 172 -0.51 13.14 -28.24
CA TYR A 172 -0.67 13.11 -26.78
C TYR A 172 -0.01 11.87 -26.19
N LEU A 173 0.69 12.04 -25.08
CA LEU A 173 1.25 10.96 -24.30
C LEU A 173 0.32 10.56 -23.14
N ASP A 174 0.22 9.25 -22.86
CA ASP A 174 -0.49 8.67 -21.71
C ASP A 174 -1.95 9.09 -21.56
N SER A 175 -2.64 9.28 -22.69
CA SER A 175 -4.02 9.80 -22.78
C SER A 175 -4.24 11.20 -22.15
N ASN A 176 -3.17 11.87 -21.72
CA ASN A 176 -3.26 13.16 -21.05
C ASN A 176 -3.34 14.31 -22.06
N LYS A 177 -4.57 14.79 -22.30
CA LYS A 177 -4.86 15.92 -23.22
C LYS A 177 -4.22 17.26 -22.81
N ALA A 178 -3.67 17.39 -21.60
CA ALA A 178 -3.01 18.62 -21.16
C ALA A 178 -1.59 18.82 -21.73
N LYS A 179 -0.98 17.78 -22.34
CA LYS A 179 0.36 17.82 -22.92
C LYS A 179 0.33 17.56 -24.43
N ALA A 180 -0.31 18.47 -25.17
CA ALA A 180 -0.31 18.43 -26.63
C ALA A 180 1.11 18.58 -27.18
N ILE A 181 1.47 17.70 -28.11
CA ILE A 181 2.75 17.71 -28.83
C ILE A 181 2.45 18.04 -30.29
N SER A 182 2.99 19.15 -30.79
CA SER A 182 2.87 19.52 -32.19
C SER A 182 3.70 18.57 -33.08
N GLY A 183 3.35 18.47 -34.37
CA GLY A 183 4.13 17.64 -35.30
C GLY A 183 5.60 18.02 -35.43
N SER A 184 5.94 19.31 -35.25
CA SER A 184 7.33 19.78 -35.23
C SER A 184 8.12 19.40 -33.97
N GLU A 185 7.43 19.09 -32.87
CA GLU A 185 8.04 18.73 -31.59
C GLU A 185 8.02 17.23 -31.32
N LEU A 186 7.35 16.45 -32.19
CA LEU A 186 7.10 15.03 -32.01
C LEU A 186 8.38 14.25 -31.70
N THR A 187 9.39 14.36 -32.57
CA THR A 187 10.68 13.66 -32.44
C THR A 187 11.33 13.94 -31.09
N ALA A 188 11.45 15.22 -30.71
CA ALA A 188 12.15 15.64 -29.49
C ALA A 188 11.40 15.20 -28.23
N LYS A 189 10.07 15.40 -28.19
CA LYS A 189 9.25 15.05 -27.03
C LYS A 189 9.10 13.55 -26.85
N LEU A 190 8.96 12.80 -27.94
CA LEU A 190 8.88 11.34 -27.90
C LEU A 190 10.20 10.75 -27.42
N SER A 191 11.33 11.19 -28.00
CA SER A 191 12.67 10.74 -27.58
C SER A 191 12.93 11.04 -26.10
N GLN A 192 12.60 12.24 -25.64
CA GLN A 192 12.73 12.61 -24.23
C GLN A 192 11.92 11.69 -23.31
N SER A 193 10.70 11.36 -23.73
CA SER A 193 9.80 10.53 -22.92
C SER A 193 10.29 9.09 -22.86
N ILE A 194 10.66 8.50 -24.00
CA ILE A 194 11.24 7.15 -24.07
C ILE A 194 12.54 7.07 -23.25
N PHE A 195 13.41 8.07 -23.34
CA PHE A 195 14.66 8.11 -22.56
C PHE A 195 14.41 8.09 -21.05
N GLY A 196 13.34 8.74 -20.59
CA GLY A 196 12.96 8.78 -19.18
C GLY A 196 12.30 7.50 -18.64
N LEU A 197 11.96 6.52 -19.49
CA LEU A 197 11.29 5.31 -19.05
C LEU A 197 12.24 4.38 -18.28
N ASP A 198 11.73 3.86 -17.16
CA ASP A 198 12.31 2.73 -16.45
C ASP A 198 11.73 1.44 -17.04
N THR A 199 12.52 0.77 -17.87
CA THR A 199 12.10 -0.40 -18.65
C THR A 199 12.36 -1.73 -17.96
N ARG A 200 12.96 -1.69 -16.77
CA ARG A 200 13.20 -2.88 -15.93
C ARG A 200 11.90 -3.62 -15.66
N SER A 201 11.97 -4.94 -15.54
CA SER A 201 10.83 -5.75 -15.09
C SER A 201 10.44 -5.39 -13.67
N GLU A 202 9.19 -5.70 -13.29
CA GLU A 202 8.73 -5.50 -11.91
C GLU A 202 9.59 -6.30 -10.91
N LEU A 203 10.06 -7.48 -11.33
CA LEU A 203 10.94 -8.30 -10.52
C LEU A 203 12.35 -7.68 -10.35
N GLN A 204 12.91 -7.07 -11.40
CA GLN A 204 14.19 -6.34 -11.30
C GLN A 204 14.07 -5.12 -10.39
N LYS A 205 12.99 -4.34 -10.52
CA LYS A 205 12.72 -3.20 -9.63
C LYS A 205 12.58 -3.64 -8.17
N LEU A 206 11.85 -4.73 -7.93
CA LEU A 206 11.70 -5.31 -6.60
C LEU A 206 13.06 -5.72 -6.04
N LEU A 207 13.90 -6.41 -6.82
CA LEU A 207 15.22 -6.85 -6.40
C LEU A 207 16.13 -5.65 -6.05
N ASP A 208 16.17 -4.63 -6.90
CA ASP A 208 16.96 -3.42 -6.65
C ASP A 208 16.49 -2.69 -5.38
N GLN A 209 15.18 -2.64 -5.14
CA GLN A 209 14.63 -2.08 -3.91
C GLN A 209 15.01 -2.92 -2.68
N GLN A 210 14.92 -4.26 -2.76
CA GLN A 210 15.30 -5.15 -1.66
C GLN A 210 16.80 -5.06 -1.35
N LYS A 211 17.64 -4.97 -2.38
CA LYS A 211 19.08 -4.75 -2.23
C LYS A 211 19.36 -3.42 -1.54
N THR A 212 18.74 -2.35 -2.00
CA THR A 212 18.88 -1.01 -1.40
C THR A 212 18.44 -1.01 0.07
N ASP A 213 17.29 -1.61 0.35
CA ASP A 213 16.75 -1.75 1.70
C ASP A 213 17.67 -2.57 2.62
N PHE A 214 18.22 -3.67 2.10
CA PHE A 214 19.11 -4.53 2.87
C PHE A 214 20.47 -3.88 3.10
N GLU A 215 21.05 -3.21 2.11
CA GLU A 215 22.28 -2.42 2.25
C GLU A 215 22.12 -1.28 3.25
N MET A 216 20.95 -0.64 3.29
CA MET A 216 20.61 0.34 4.32
C MET A 216 20.61 -0.29 5.71
N ILE A 217 20.01 -1.47 5.88
CA ILE A 217 20.00 -2.19 7.17
C ILE A 217 21.43 -2.59 7.55
N LEU A 218 22.19 -3.22 6.63
CA LEU A 218 23.57 -3.65 6.83
C LEU A 218 24.48 -2.52 7.33
N ASN A 219 24.31 -1.32 6.74
CA ASN A 219 25.13 -0.16 7.09
C ASN A 219 24.60 0.61 8.31
N SER A 220 23.43 0.25 8.84
CA SER A 220 22.83 0.93 9.97
C SER A 220 23.55 0.62 11.28
N GLU A 221 23.62 1.63 12.16
CA GLU A 221 24.26 1.49 13.47
C GLU A 221 23.53 0.47 14.35
N ALA A 222 22.20 0.38 14.27
CA ALA A 222 21.45 -0.62 15.04
C ALA A 222 21.83 -2.05 14.61
N PHE A 223 21.94 -2.31 13.30
CA PHE A 223 22.28 -3.66 12.84
C PHE A 223 23.72 -4.03 13.21
N LYS A 224 24.68 -3.11 13.05
CA LYS A 224 26.06 -3.32 13.49
C LYS A 224 26.17 -3.55 15.00
N ALA A 225 25.42 -2.80 15.80
CA ALA A 225 25.35 -3.00 17.24
C ALA A 225 24.76 -4.38 17.60
N ALA A 226 23.66 -4.77 16.95
CA ALA A 226 23.04 -6.08 17.13
C ALA A 226 24.00 -7.24 16.79
N LEU A 227 24.76 -7.11 15.70
CA LEU A 227 25.79 -8.09 15.30
C LEU A 227 26.89 -8.19 16.37
N LYS A 228 27.45 -7.04 16.79
CA LYS A 228 28.51 -6.99 17.81
C LYS A 228 28.07 -7.61 19.15
N GLU A 229 26.86 -7.31 19.60
CA GLU A 229 26.32 -7.83 20.87
C GLU A 229 26.13 -9.35 20.82
N ASN A 230 25.69 -9.86 19.67
CA ASN A 230 25.59 -11.30 19.42
C ASN A 230 26.92 -11.95 18.95
N GLN A 231 28.01 -11.18 18.93
CA GLN A 231 29.35 -11.64 18.56
C GLN A 231 29.39 -12.27 17.16
N LEU A 232 28.65 -11.65 16.23
CA LEU A 232 28.55 -12.02 14.82
C LEU A 232 29.23 -10.97 13.97
N ASP A 233 29.92 -11.42 12.92
CA ASP A 233 30.58 -10.56 11.94
C ASP A 233 30.11 -10.92 10.53
N LEU A 234 29.89 -9.91 9.69
CA LEU A 234 29.76 -10.11 8.24
C LEU A 234 31.16 -10.41 7.68
N VAL A 235 31.39 -11.65 7.25
CA VAL A 235 32.71 -12.11 6.80
C VAL A 235 32.94 -11.78 5.33
N SER A 236 31.91 -11.97 4.50
CA SER A 236 31.96 -11.72 3.06
C SER A 236 30.55 -11.60 2.48
N HIS A 237 30.47 -11.11 1.25
CA HIS A 237 29.30 -11.25 0.41
C HIS A 237 29.70 -11.69 -1.00
N GLU A 238 28.82 -12.40 -1.69
CA GLU A 238 29.02 -12.90 -3.05
C GLU A 238 27.78 -12.61 -3.89
N ASP A 239 27.98 -12.08 -5.09
CA ASP A 239 26.92 -11.90 -6.08
C ASP A 239 26.96 -13.09 -7.06
N LYS A 240 25.93 -13.93 -7.04
CA LYS A 240 25.83 -15.15 -7.86
C LYS A 240 24.63 -15.06 -8.80
N ALA A 241 24.58 -15.92 -9.80
CA ALA A 241 23.49 -15.92 -10.78
C ALA A 241 22.11 -16.06 -10.14
N GLU A 242 22.00 -16.87 -9.08
CA GLU A 242 20.78 -17.17 -8.35
C GLU A 242 20.41 -16.15 -7.27
N GLY A 243 21.35 -15.30 -6.83
CA GLY A 243 21.11 -14.31 -5.79
C GLY A 243 22.39 -13.72 -5.17
N ILE A 244 22.21 -12.74 -4.30
CA ILE A 244 23.29 -12.13 -3.52
C ILE A 244 23.33 -12.76 -2.12
N TYR A 245 24.49 -13.29 -1.76
CA TYR A 245 24.72 -14.03 -0.52
C TYR A 245 25.55 -13.19 0.44
N TYR A 246 25.09 -13.04 1.68
CA TYR A 246 25.81 -12.36 2.76
C TYR A 246 26.10 -13.36 3.87
N TYR A 247 27.37 -13.60 4.17
CA TYR A 247 27.80 -14.63 5.12
C TYR A 247 28.16 -14.01 6.47
N PHE A 248 27.39 -14.38 7.49
CA PHE A 248 27.61 -13.97 8.87
C PHE A 248 28.15 -15.14 9.67
N GLN A 249 29.21 -14.91 10.43
CA GLN A 249 29.84 -15.94 11.26
C GLN A 249 30.03 -15.45 12.69
N SER A 250 29.89 -16.34 13.65
CA SER A 250 30.21 -16.06 15.04
C SER A 250 31.72 -15.94 15.22
N SER A 251 32.16 -14.94 15.97
CA SER A 251 33.56 -14.79 16.39
C SER A 251 33.98 -15.78 17.47
N LEU A 252 33.03 -16.49 18.10
CA LEU A 252 33.28 -17.48 19.16
C LEU A 252 33.19 -18.94 18.70
N THR A 253 32.44 -19.22 17.62
CA THR A 253 32.11 -20.58 17.19
C THR A 253 32.12 -20.68 15.68
N ASP A 254 32.22 -21.91 15.14
CA ASP A 254 32.08 -22.15 13.69
C ASP A 254 30.63 -22.00 13.19
N SER A 255 29.72 -21.50 14.03
CA SER A 255 28.32 -21.30 13.66
C SER A 255 28.12 -19.95 12.97
N GLY A 256 27.22 -19.92 11.98
CA GLY A 256 26.92 -18.74 11.18
C GLY A 256 25.57 -18.86 10.49
N PHE A 257 25.24 -17.86 9.69
CA PHE A 257 24.06 -17.87 8.82
C PHE A 257 24.35 -17.09 7.54
N THR A 258 23.56 -17.37 6.52
CA THR A 258 23.65 -16.68 5.23
C THR A 258 22.32 -15.98 4.95
N VAL A 259 22.38 -14.70 4.61
CA VAL A 259 21.22 -13.99 4.04
C VAL A 259 21.33 -14.03 2.53
N ILE A 260 20.26 -14.41 1.85
CA ILE A 260 20.22 -14.55 0.38
C ILE A 260 19.13 -13.64 -0.16
N LEU A 261 19.52 -12.71 -1.05
CA LEU A 261 18.61 -11.96 -1.91
C LEU A 261 18.44 -12.73 -3.23
N GLU A 262 17.36 -13.49 -3.38
CA GLU A 262 17.17 -14.37 -4.55
C GLU A 262 16.76 -13.58 -5.80
N HIS A 263 17.54 -13.71 -6.88
CA HIS A 263 17.28 -13.00 -8.15
C HIS A 263 16.00 -13.46 -8.83
N GLY A 264 15.65 -14.74 -8.74
CA GLY A 264 14.49 -15.31 -9.46
C GLY A 264 13.13 -15.01 -8.85
N THR A 265 13.08 -14.57 -7.59
CA THR A 265 11.83 -14.37 -6.85
C THR A 265 11.74 -13.03 -6.13
N GLY A 266 12.88 -12.33 -5.94
CA GLY A 266 12.97 -11.15 -5.10
C GLY A 266 12.83 -11.44 -3.60
N LEU A 267 12.87 -12.71 -3.18
CA LEU A 267 12.74 -13.10 -1.77
C LEU A 267 14.05 -12.94 -1.01
N VAL A 268 13.95 -12.44 0.22
CA VAL A 268 15.03 -12.49 1.22
C VAL A 268 14.91 -13.81 2.00
N LYS A 269 15.94 -14.64 1.97
CA LYS A 269 16.01 -15.90 2.75
C LYS A 269 17.12 -15.81 3.77
N VAL A 270 16.92 -16.42 4.95
CA VAL A 270 18.00 -16.66 5.91
C VAL A 270 18.23 -18.15 5.98
N VAL A 271 19.47 -18.59 5.77
CA VAL A 271 19.87 -20.00 5.79
C VAL A 271 20.83 -20.22 6.94
N LYS A 272 20.51 -21.17 7.81
CA LYS A 272 21.37 -21.63 8.90
C LYS A 272 21.43 -23.15 8.87
N ASP A 273 22.63 -23.71 8.81
CA ASP A 273 22.86 -25.18 8.78
C ASP A 273 22.04 -25.93 7.71
N GLY A 274 21.77 -25.27 6.58
CA GLY A 274 20.96 -25.81 5.47
C GLY A 274 19.44 -25.72 5.64
N LEU A 275 18.95 -25.17 6.75
CA LEU A 275 17.53 -24.88 6.99
C LEU A 275 17.23 -23.41 6.67
N ILE A 276 16.11 -23.16 5.98
CA ILE A 276 15.59 -21.81 5.76
C ILE A 276 14.84 -21.40 7.03
N THR A 277 15.31 -20.37 7.72
CA THR A 277 14.68 -19.81 8.93
C THR A 277 14.28 -18.35 8.69
N SER A 278 13.35 -17.82 9.48
CA SER A 278 13.07 -16.37 9.45
C SER A 278 14.15 -15.60 10.24
N LEU A 279 14.43 -14.35 9.85
CA LEU A 279 15.36 -13.47 10.60
C LEU A 279 14.90 -13.28 12.06
N ASP A 280 13.58 -13.24 12.27
CA ASP A 280 12.95 -13.17 13.58
C ASP A 280 13.28 -14.39 14.44
N GLU A 281 13.26 -15.61 13.91
CA GLU A 281 13.62 -16.85 14.65
C GLU A 281 15.08 -16.89 15.10
N PHE A 282 15.96 -16.16 14.40
CA PHE A 282 17.38 -16.10 14.71
C PHE A 282 17.71 -15.01 15.73
N LEU A 283 17.06 -13.84 15.62
CA LEU A 283 17.25 -12.70 16.53
C LEU A 283 16.41 -12.80 17.81
N THR A 284 15.35 -13.59 17.79
CA THR A 284 14.55 -13.90 18.98
C THR A 284 14.88 -15.30 19.46
N GLN A 285 15.76 -15.42 20.45
CA GLN A 285 15.54 -16.46 21.46
C GLN A 285 14.32 -16.06 22.31
N ASP A 286 13.15 -15.92 21.67
CA ASP A 286 11.90 -15.80 22.40
C ASP A 286 11.60 -17.17 23.00
N LYS A 287 12.01 -17.33 24.26
CA LYS A 287 11.28 -18.19 25.19
C LYS A 287 9.82 -17.75 25.06
N LYS A 288 8.99 -18.51 24.34
CA LYS A 288 7.53 -18.47 24.47
C LYS A 288 7.22 -18.60 25.96
N LYS A 289 7.09 -17.47 26.65
CA LYS A 289 6.53 -17.40 27.98
C LYS A 289 5.03 -17.42 27.77
N THR A 290 4.43 -18.60 27.81
CA THR A 290 3.04 -18.71 28.26
C THR A 290 2.98 -18.01 29.62
N ILE A 291 2.35 -16.83 29.65
CA ILE A 291 2.09 -16.12 30.91
C ILE A 291 0.85 -16.79 31.49
N ASP A 292 1.06 -17.66 32.47
CA ASP A 292 -0.02 -18.13 33.32
C ASP A 292 -0.49 -16.94 34.18
N ILE A 293 -1.72 -16.49 33.94
CA ILE A 293 -2.33 -15.41 34.73
C ILE A 293 -2.70 -15.99 36.09
N PRO A 294 -2.08 -15.54 37.20
CA PRO A 294 -2.37 -16.08 38.53
C PRO A 294 -3.84 -15.81 38.90
N ALA A 295 -4.48 -16.76 39.58
CA ALA A 295 -5.89 -16.67 40.00
C ALA A 295 -6.21 -15.41 40.84
N ASN A 296 -5.20 -14.77 41.42
CA ASN A 296 -5.30 -13.58 42.27
C ASN A 296 -4.75 -12.30 41.61
N PHE A 297 -4.77 -12.22 40.27
CA PHE A 297 -4.24 -11.11 39.46
C PHE A 297 -4.68 -9.72 39.94
N ALA A 298 -5.95 -9.55 40.33
CA ALA A 298 -6.50 -8.28 40.84
C ALA A 298 -5.95 -7.86 42.23
N ALA A 299 -5.59 -8.83 43.08
CA ALA A 299 -5.09 -8.56 44.44
C ALA A 299 -3.59 -8.23 44.46
N GLN A 300 -2.81 -8.82 43.53
CA GLN A 300 -1.38 -8.52 43.38
C GLN A 300 -1.12 -7.23 42.61
N SER A 301 -1.96 -6.91 41.63
CA SER A 301 -1.86 -5.70 40.79
C SER A 301 -2.16 -4.39 41.51
N SER A 302 -2.85 -4.48 42.65
CA SER A 302 -3.30 -3.36 43.45
C SER A 302 -2.46 -3.14 44.72
N GLY A 303 -1.29 -3.77 44.80
CA GLY A 303 -0.38 -3.64 45.95
C GLY A 303 -0.99 -4.13 47.27
N GLY A 304 -1.97 -5.04 47.22
CA GLY A 304 -2.70 -5.53 48.38
C GLY A 304 -3.84 -4.62 48.88
N THR A 305 -4.14 -3.51 48.19
CA THR A 305 -5.24 -2.60 48.52
C THR A 305 -6.24 -2.56 47.38
N GLN A 306 -7.53 -2.83 47.62
CA GLN A 306 -8.55 -2.86 46.56
C GLN A 306 -8.54 -1.57 45.73
N ALA A 307 -8.41 -1.69 44.40
CA ALA A 307 -8.51 -0.56 43.49
C ALA A 307 -9.94 -0.01 43.49
N ASP A 308 -10.09 1.32 43.52
CA ASP A 308 -11.40 1.98 43.53
C ASP A 308 -12.00 2.03 42.11
N LYS A 309 -11.14 2.13 41.10
CA LYS A 309 -11.52 2.16 39.67
C LYS A 309 -10.45 1.49 38.80
N VAL A 310 -10.87 0.88 37.71
CA VAL A 310 -10.01 0.30 36.67
C VAL A 310 -10.35 0.94 35.32
N MET A 311 -9.33 1.49 34.67
CA MET A 311 -9.47 2.14 33.37
C MET A 311 -8.60 1.46 32.32
N LEU A 312 -9.12 1.26 31.12
CA LEU A 312 -8.36 0.76 29.98
C LEU A 312 -7.76 1.93 29.18
N LEU A 313 -6.44 1.99 29.11
CA LEU A 313 -5.70 2.86 28.20
C LEU A 313 -5.28 2.05 26.98
N ALA A 314 -5.78 2.42 25.80
CA ALA A 314 -5.50 1.75 24.54
C ALA A 314 -4.92 2.71 23.52
N GLY A 315 -3.99 2.22 22.69
CA GLY A 315 -3.44 2.95 21.55
C GLY A 315 -3.77 2.22 20.25
N LYS A 316 -4.33 2.92 19.26
CA LYS A 316 -4.61 2.34 17.93
C LYS A 316 -3.67 2.82 16.85
N HIS A 317 -3.45 1.93 15.88
CA HIS A 317 -2.90 2.24 14.57
C HIS A 317 -3.81 1.60 13.50
N GLY A 318 -4.53 2.43 12.75
CA GLY A 318 -5.56 1.95 11.82
C GLY A 318 -6.71 1.25 12.55
N SER A 319 -6.99 0.00 12.18
CA SER A 319 -8.09 -0.81 12.73
C SER A 319 -7.68 -1.74 13.87
N LEU A 320 -6.45 -1.65 14.37
CA LEU A 320 -5.93 -2.52 15.43
C LEU A 320 -5.45 -1.71 16.63
N THR A 321 -5.61 -2.28 17.83
CA THR A 321 -5.02 -1.79 19.07
C THR A 321 -3.65 -2.42 19.28
N ASP A 322 -2.61 -1.60 19.26
CA ASP A 322 -1.22 -2.05 19.40
C ASP A 322 -0.69 -1.96 20.82
N THR A 323 -1.30 -1.08 21.63
CA THR A 323 -0.98 -0.89 23.05
C THR A 323 -2.26 -1.01 23.87
N MET A 324 -2.21 -1.77 24.96
CA MET A 324 -3.30 -1.89 25.93
C MET A 324 -2.69 -1.90 27.34
N MET A 325 -3.21 -1.06 28.24
CA MET A 325 -2.80 -0.97 29.63
C MET A 325 -4.01 -0.82 30.53
N LEU A 326 -4.10 -1.62 31.60
CA LEU A 326 -5.06 -1.42 32.68
C LEU A 326 -4.44 -0.50 33.73
N ALA A 327 -5.12 0.60 34.02
CA ALA A 327 -4.80 1.52 35.08
C ALA A 327 -5.72 1.26 36.27
N PHE A 328 -5.15 0.75 37.35
CA PHE A 328 -5.83 0.56 38.64
C PHE A 328 -5.61 1.82 39.47
N ILE A 329 -6.68 2.58 39.67
CA ILE A 329 -6.66 3.86 40.38
C ILE A 329 -7.17 3.61 41.80
N ASN A 330 -6.36 4.00 42.79
CA ASN A 330 -6.75 4.03 44.18
C ASN A 330 -6.84 5.49 44.65
N ASP A 331 -8.06 5.95 44.87
CA ASP A 331 -8.38 7.33 45.26
C ASP A 331 -7.96 7.60 46.71
N ASN A 332 -7.91 6.56 47.55
CA ASN A 332 -7.59 6.69 48.98
C ASN A 332 -6.10 6.90 49.23
N VAL A 333 -5.23 6.15 48.53
CA VAL A 333 -3.77 6.27 48.67
C VAL A 333 -3.11 7.09 47.55
N LYS A 334 -3.90 7.62 46.61
CA LYS A 334 -3.43 8.44 45.48
C LYS A 334 -2.39 7.72 44.62
N THR A 335 -2.60 6.42 44.40
CA THR A 335 -1.71 5.59 43.57
C THR A 335 -2.42 5.12 42.31
N VAL A 336 -1.66 5.03 41.22
CA VAL A 336 -2.09 4.41 39.97
C VAL A 336 -1.12 3.28 39.64
N HIS A 337 -1.63 2.05 39.53
CA HIS A 337 -0.86 0.90 39.08
C HIS A 337 -1.20 0.62 37.62
N LEU A 338 -0.17 0.55 36.77
CA LEU A 338 -0.33 0.28 35.34
C LEU A 338 0.11 -1.15 35.02
N ILE A 339 -0.75 -1.88 34.32
CA ILE A 339 -0.45 -3.22 33.82
C ILE A 339 -0.66 -3.28 32.32
N SER A 340 0.43 -3.52 31.59
CA SER A 340 0.38 -3.69 30.15
C SER A 340 -0.15 -5.07 29.76
N ILE A 341 -1.03 -5.09 28.76
CA ILE A 341 -1.57 -6.31 28.16
C ILE A 341 -0.90 -6.50 26.80
N PRO A 342 -0.19 -7.62 26.58
CA PRO A 342 0.39 -7.93 25.28
C PRO A 342 -0.68 -8.04 24.19
N ARG A 343 -0.50 -7.35 23.05
CA ARG A 343 -1.46 -7.39 21.93
C ARG A 343 -1.62 -8.77 21.29
N ASP A 344 -0.57 -9.57 21.37
CA ASP A 344 -0.50 -10.93 20.83
C ASP A 344 -0.97 -11.97 21.86
N LEU A 345 -1.46 -11.55 23.04
CA LEU A 345 -2.06 -12.44 24.03
C LEU A 345 -3.14 -13.30 23.36
N TRP A 346 -2.95 -14.61 23.41
CA TRP A 346 -3.84 -15.56 22.76
C TRP A 346 -5.04 -15.86 23.66
N TRP A 347 -6.25 -15.51 23.21
CA TRP A 347 -7.47 -15.67 23.97
C TRP A 347 -8.60 -16.19 23.09
N GLN A 348 -9.19 -17.33 23.47
CA GLN A 348 -10.32 -17.98 22.78
C GLN A 348 -10.09 -18.13 21.26
N GLY A 349 -8.91 -18.65 20.88
CA GLY A 349 -8.62 -19.04 19.50
C GLY A 349 -8.08 -17.93 18.58
N LYS A 350 -7.83 -16.73 19.09
CA LYS A 350 -7.20 -15.62 18.33
C LYS A 350 -6.46 -14.65 19.24
N LYS A 351 -5.72 -13.72 18.65
CA LYS A 351 -5.01 -12.64 19.35
C LYS A 351 -6.00 -11.63 19.96
N ILE A 352 -5.67 -11.09 21.12
CA ILE A 352 -6.56 -10.17 21.85
C ILE A 352 -6.87 -8.88 21.08
N ASN A 353 -5.94 -8.36 20.28
CA ASN A 353 -6.17 -7.16 19.47
C ASN A 353 -7.18 -7.37 18.33
N SER A 354 -7.41 -8.61 17.89
CA SER A 354 -8.39 -8.94 16.85
C SER A 354 -9.84 -8.72 17.31
N TYR A 355 -10.10 -8.68 18.62
CA TYR A 355 -11.43 -8.36 19.16
C TYR A 355 -11.81 -6.89 18.92
N PHE A 356 -10.83 -5.98 19.01
CA PHE A 356 -11.06 -4.58 18.64
C PHE A 356 -11.41 -4.44 17.15
N ALA A 357 -10.68 -5.11 16.26
CA ALA A 357 -10.97 -5.07 14.83
C ALA A 357 -12.38 -5.62 14.48
N ALA A 358 -12.88 -6.58 15.27
CA ALA A 358 -14.17 -7.22 15.03
C ALA A 358 -15.37 -6.45 15.59
N GLY A 359 -15.20 -5.69 16.68
CA GLY A 359 -16.32 -5.10 17.41
C GLY A 359 -16.02 -3.81 18.18
N GLY A 360 -14.89 -3.16 17.89
CA GLY A 360 -14.46 -1.92 18.54
C GLY A 360 -14.12 -2.08 20.03
N MET A 361 -14.07 -0.96 20.73
CA MET A 361 -13.73 -0.92 22.16
C MET A 361 -14.69 -1.73 23.05
N PRO A 362 -16.02 -1.70 22.87
CA PRO A 362 -16.93 -2.47 23.70
C PRO A 362 -16.61 -3.97 23.70
N TYR A 363 -16.30 -4.53 22.52
CA TYR A 363 -16.00 -5.95 22.40
C TYR A 363 -14.62 -6.31 22.96
N LEU A 364 -13.62 -5.43 22.78
CA LEU A 364 -12.30 -5.61 23.40
C LEU A 364 -12.40 -5.57 24.93
N VAL A 365 -13.10 -4.58 25.50
CA VAL A 365 -13.30 -4.44 26.95
C VAL A 365 -13.96 -5.68 27.52
N GLU A 366 -15.02 -6.19 26.90
CA GLU A 366 -15.71 -7.41 27.35
C GLU A 366 -14.75 -8.62 27.46
N GLN A 367 -13.82 -8.77 26.52
CA GLN A 367 -12.82 -9.85 26.60
C GLN A 367 -11.78 -9.60 27.68
N LEU A 368 -11.32 -8.36 27.83
CA LEU A 368 -10.33 -7.99 28.83
C LEU A 368 -10.88 -8.16 30.25
N GLU A 369 -12.14 -7.82 30.51
CA GLU A 369 -12.81 -8.10 31.80
C GLU A 369 -12.85 -9.60 32.10
N LYS A 370 -13.11 -10.44 31.08
CA LYS A 370 -13.09 -11.91 31.24
C LYS A 370 -11.69 -12.45 31.55
N ILE A 371 -10.65 -11.85 30.99
CA ILE A 371 -9.25 -12.24 31.22
C ILE A 371 -8.79 -11.75 32.59
N ALA A 372 -8.93 -10.46 32.88
CA ALA A 372 -8.41 -9.81 34.08
C ALA A 372 -9.28 -10.06 35.32
N LYS A 373 -10.52 -10.55 35.14
CA LYS A 373 -11.51 -10.80 36.22
C LYS A 373 -11.81 -9.54 37.04
N VAL A 374 -11.72 -8.39 36.41
CA VAL A 374 -12.07 -7.08 36.98
C VAL A 374 -13.02 -6.39 36.04
N LYS A 375 -13.92 -5.57 36.61
CA LYS A 375 -14.73 -4.65 35.82
C LYS A 375 -13.83 -3.52 35.33
N ILE A 376 -14.00 -3.12 34.08
CA ILE A 376 -13.32 -1.95 33.51
C ILE A 376 -14.38 -0.86 33.43
N GLU A 377 -14.26 0.16 34.28
CA GLU A 377 -15.25 1.24 34.39
C GLU A 377 -15.25 2.18 33.19
N ASN A 378 -14.07 2.42 32.63
CA ASN A 378 -13.87 3.37 31.54
C ASN A 378 -12.74 2.95 30.60
N TYR A 379 -12.74 3.49 29.39
CA TYR A 379 -11.63 3.37 28.45
C TYR A 379 -11.25 4.70 27.81
N THR A 380 -9.99 4.78 27.39
CA THR A 380 -9.44 5.83 26.54
C THR A 380 -8.64 5.18 25.44
N LEU A 381 -9.07 5.40 24.19
CA LEU A 381 -8.39 4.97 22.98
C LEU A 381 -7.73 6.17 22.31
N ILE A 382 -6.41 6.13 22.23
CA ILE A 382 -5.58 7.22 21.71
C ILE A 382 -5.06 6.84 20.32
N ASP A 383 -5.25 7.73 19.35
CA ASP A 383 -4.58 7.61 18.05
C ASP A 383 -3.09 7.98 18.17
N MET A 384 -2.22 7.29 17.41
CA MET A 384 -0.78 7.57 17.41
C MET A 384 -0.46 9.03 17.06
N TYR A 385 -1.26 9.68 16.22
CA TYR A 385 -1.09 11.11 15.91
C TYR A 385 -1.37 11.99 17.13
N ALA A 386 -2.42 11.67 17.90
CA ALA A 386 -2.73 12.38 19.14
C ALA A 386 -1.58 12.28 20.16
N PHE A 387 -0.97 11.10 20.25
CA PHE A 387 0.19 10.87 21.12
C PHE A 387 1.38 11.77 20.74
N ILE A 388 1.69 11.88 19.44
CA ILE A 388 2.75 12.76 18.93
C ILE A 388 2.44 14.21 19.28
N ASP A 389 1.21 14.66 19.03
CA ASP A 389 0.79 16.05 19.25
C ASP A 389 0.86 16.43 20.73
N VAL A 390 0.38 15.57 21.63
CA VAL A 390 0.42 15.81 23.08
C VAL A 390 1.85 16.01 23.56
N ILE A 391 2.78 15.15 23.14
CA ILE A 391 4.20 15.26 23.50
C ILE A 391 4.80 16.55 22.95
N ASN A 392 4.51 16.89 21.69
CA ASN A 392 5.02 18.11 21.06
C ASN A 392 4.49 19.38 21.72
N ILE A 393 3.20 19.42 22.10
CA ILE A 393 2.60 20.57 22.80
C ILE A 393 3.21 20.76 24.19
N LEU A 394 3.54 19.67 24.88
CA LEU A 394 4.26 19.71 26.16
C LEU A 394 5.75 20.07 26.03
N GLY A 395 6.24 20.24 24.79
CA GLY A 395 7.63 20.57 24.51
C GLY A 395 8.58 19.39 24.71
N GLY A 396 8.14 18.18 24.35
CA GLY A 396 8.93 16.96 24.44
C GLY A 396 8.95 16.32 25.84
N VAL A 397 9.54 15.12 25.91
CA VAL A 397 9.70 14.34 27.15
C VAL A 397 11.15 13.95 27.36
N ASP A 398 11.58 13.93 28.62
CA ASP A 398 12.92 13.54 29.02
C ASP A 398 12.90 12.07 29.46
N ILE A 399 13.64 11.20 28.78
CA ILE A 399 13.72 9.76 29.03
C ILE A 399 15.17 9.36 29.28
N THR A 400 15.40 8.56 30.32
CA THR A 400 16.69 7.95 30.62
C THR A 400 16.64 6.48 30.26
N LEU A 401 17.52 6.05 29.36
CA LEU A 401 17.70 4.67 28.95
C LEU A 401 18.90 4.09 29.71
N GLU A 402 18.68 3.04 30.48
CA GLU A 402 19.75 2.34 31.23
C GLU A 402 20.53 1.36 30.34
N GLU A 403 19.88 0.85 29.29
CA GLU A 403 20.43 -0.08 28.30
C GLU A 403 20.21 0.48 26.89
N SER A 404 20.99 -0.03 25.92
CA SER A 404 20.84 0.34 24.52
C SER A 404 19.49 -0.17 23.98
N VAL A 405 18.89 0.62 23.09
CA VAL A 405 17.70 0.24 22.33
C VAL A 405 18.12 0.04 20.89
N ILE A 406 18.15 -1.22 20.44
CA ILE A 406 18.64 -1.62 19.13
C ILE A 406 17.52 -2.31 18.35
N ASP A 407 16.96 -1.65 17.33
CA ASP A 407 15.92 -2.22 16.48
C ASP A 407 16.25 -2.05 14.98
N PRO A 408 16.96 -3.03 14.39
CA PRO A 408 17.31 -3.03 12.98
C PRO A 408 16.11 -3.19 12.04
N SER A 409 14.97 -3.67 12.55
CA SER A 409 13.73 -3.84 11.79
C SER A 409 12.91 -2.53 11.70
N TYR A 410 13.16 -1.59 12.60
CA TYR A 410 12.43 -0.34 12.69
C TYR A 410 13.07 0.72 11.79
N LYS A 411 12.55 0.87 10.56
CA LYS A 411 13.00 1.92 9.63
C LYS A 411 12.70 3.31 10.17
N VAL A 412 13.70 4.19 10.15
CA VAL A 412 13.58 5.60 10.50
C VAL A 412 14.05 6.47 9.34
N LEU A 413 13.44 7.64 9.17
CA LEU A 413 13.88 8.66 8.24
C LEU A 413 14.19 9.91 9.06
N ASP A 414 15.47 10.23 9.20
CA ASP A 414 15.94 11.38 9.96
C ASP A 414 16.77 12.28 9.04
N ASN A 415 16.38 13.57 8.96
CA ASN A 415 17.02 14.56 8.08
C ASN A 415 17.13 14.12 6.60
N GLY A 416 16.15 13.34 6.12
CA GLY A 416 16.14 12.82 4.75
C GLY A 416 17.05 11.60 4.52
N VAL A 417 17.70 11.09 5.58
CA VAL A 417 18.53 9.90 5.54
C VAL A 417 17.78 8.74 6.18
N TRP A 418 17.63 7.65 5.44
CA TRP A 418 17.05 6.43 5.98
C TRP A 418 18.05 5.70 6.87
N GLY A 419 17.55 5.16 7.98
CA GLY A 419 18.32 4.35 8.92
C GLY A 419 17.41 3.41 9.70
N THR A 420 17.94 2.90 10.81
CA THR A 420 17.22 2.02 11.74
C THR A 420 17.28 2.61 13.15
N LEU A 421 16.41 2.15 14.06
CA LEU A 421 16.32 2.73 15.39
C LEU A 421 17.47 2.24 16.28
N HIS A 422 18.31 3.19 16.72
CA HIS A 422 19.39 2.93 17.67
C HIS A 422 19.46 4.05 18.71
N TYR A 423 19.40 3.71 19.99
CA TYR A 423 19.75 4.59 21.10
C TYR A 423 20.77 3.90 22.01
N GLU A 424 21.80 4.62 22.39
CA GLU A 424 22.75 4.18 23.43
C GLU A 424 22.17 4.45 24.83
N PRO A 425 22.74 3.87 25.90
CA PRO A 425 22.41 4.27 27.25
C PRO A 425 22.67 5.77 27.47
N GLY A 426 21.69 6.48 28.02
CA GLY A 426 21.78 7.92 28.16
C GLY A 426 20.45 8.60 28.48
N THR A 427 20.50 9.93 28.67
CA THR A 427 19.31 10.76 28.85
C THR A 427 19.03 11.53 27.57
N TYR A 428 17.81 11.39 27.07
CA TYR A 428 17.36 11.95 25.81
C TYR A 428 16.17 12.87 26.03
N HIS A 429 16.14 13.97 25.29
CA HIS A 429 14.96 14.83 25.16
C HIS A 429 14.26 14.49 23.84
N LEU A 430 13.14 13.78 23.93
CA LEU A 430 12.44 13.21 22.78
C LEU A 430 11.23 14.07 22.39
N ASN A 431 11.12 14.36 21.11
CA ASN A 431 9.88 14.89 20.52
C ASN A 431 8.82 13.78 20.36
N GLY A 432 7.63 14.13 19.90
CA GLY A 432 6.52 13.19 19.78
C GLY A 432 6.78 12.00 18.86
N VAL A 433 7.51 12.21 17.76
CA VAL A 433 7.86 11.13 16.82
C VAL A 433 8.90 10.20 17.44
N GLU A 434 9.92 10.74 18.09
CA GLU A 434 10.98 9.97 18.75
C GLU A 434 10.44 9.16 19.94
N ALA A 435 9.61 9.77 20.77
CA ALA A 435 8.93 9.09 21.87
C ALA A 435 8.00 7.98 21.35
N LEU A 436 7.33 8.20 20.21
CA LEU A 436 6.49 7.18 19.60
C LEU A 436 7.33 6.00 19.08
N ARG A 437 8.47 6.28 18.43
CA ARG A 437 9.42 5.24 18.01
C ARG A 437 9.82 4.38 19.20
N LEU A 438 10.22 5.00 20.30
CA LEU A 438 10.62 4.32 21.53
C LEU A 438 9.47 3.51 22.16
N ALA A 439 8.24 4.00 22.12
CA ALA A 439 7.06 3.30 22.63
C ALA A 439 6.65 2.07 21.78
N ARG A 440 7.07 2.02 20.51
CA ARG A 440 6.63 1.01 19.52
C ARG A 440 7.67 -0.07 19.23
N THR A 441 8.96 0.25 19.31
CA THR A 441 10.03 -0.72 19.00
C THR A 441 9.87 -2.01 19.82
N ARG A 442 10.09 -3.14 19.16
CA ARG A 442 9.85 -4.48 19.70
C ARG A 442 11.13 -5.31 19.80
N HIS A 443 12.14 -4.96 19.00
CA HIS A 443 13.35 -5.74 18.87
C HIS A 443 14.29 -5.51 20.07
N TYR A 444 15.00 -6.56 20.47
CA TYR A 444 15.94 -6.60 21.61
C TYR A 444 15.35 -6.47 23.03
N SER A 445 14.03 -6.44 23.17
CA SER A 445 13.39 -6.23 24.48
C SER A 445 12.11 -7.06 24.55
N SER A 446 11.99 -7.98 25.52
CA SER A 446 10.74 -8.72 25.74
C SER A 446 9.52 -7.78 25.83
N ASP A 447 8.29 -8.28 25.66
CA ASP A 447 7.07 -7.45 25.81
C ASP A 447 7.07 -6.63 27.13
N PHE A 448 7.77 -7.10 28.17
CA PHE A 448 7.99 -6.38 29.43
C PHE A 448 8.84 -5.11 29.28
N ALA A 449 9.92 -5.14 28.51
CA ALA A 449 10.80 -3.98 28.33
C ALA A 449 10.18 -2.92 27.40
N ARG A 450 9.29 -3.33 26.47
CA ARG A 450 8.42 -2.38 25.77
C ARG A 450 7.41 -1.73 26.73
N ALA A 451 6.77 -2.52 27.58
CA ALA A 451 5.85 -2.01 28.60
C ALA A 451 6.55 -1.03 29.56
N GLU A 452 7.78 -1.33 29.98
CA GLU A 452 8.59 -0.46 30.83
C GLU A 452 8.85 0.91 30.19
N ARG A 453 9.28 0.94 28.92
CA ARG A 453 9.49 2.21 28.19
C ARG A 453 8.20 3.01 28.04
N GLN A 454 7.08 2.35 27.77
CA GLN A 454 5.76 3.00 27.74
C GLN A 454 5.43 3.63 29.11
N GLN A 455 5.71 2.93 30.21
CA GLN A 455 5.54 3.48 31.56
C GLN A 455 6.50 4.66 31.85
N GLN A 456 7.74 4.61 31.40
CA GLN A 456 8.69 5.72 31.51
C GLN A 456 8.18 6.96 30.79
N ILE A 457 7.65 6.81 29.57
CA ILE A 457 7.05 7.91 28.80
C ILE A 457 5.84 8.48 29.51
N LEU A 458 4.95 7.64 30.06
CA LEU A 458 3.79 8.11 30.81
C LEU A 458 4.19 8.89 32.08
N LYS A 459 5.23 8.45 32.79
CA LYS A 459 5.77 9.17 33.96
C LYS A 459 6.37 10.52 33.55
N ALA A 460 7.10 10.57 32.44
CA ALA A 460 7.66 11.82 31.92
C ALA A 460 6.55 12.81 31.50
N LEU A 461 5.49 12.31 30.85
CA LEU A 461 4.29 13.08 30.51
C LEU A 461 3.58 13.63 31.75
N GLN A 462 3.38 12.79 32.78
CA GLN A 462 2.77 13.21 34.05
C GLN A 462 3.56 14.37 34.67
N LYS A 463 4.90 14.26 34.72
CA LYS A 463 5.77 15.30 35.25
C LYS A 463 5.65 16.62 34.46
N LYS A 464 5.57 16.55 33.12
CA LYS A 464 5.36 17.74 32.27
C LYS A 464 3.99 18.37 32.50
N ALA A 465 2.93 17.55 32.62
CA ALA A 465 1.58 18.02 32.87
C ALA A 465 1.44 18.70 34.25
N GLN A 466 2.06 18.14 35.29
CA GLN A 466 2.07 18.72 36.64
C GLN A 466 2.84 20.05 36.72
N ALA A 467 3.78 20.28 35.80
CA ALA A 467 4.52 21.55 35.73
C ALA A 467 3.72 22.68 35.05
N LEU A 468 2.56 22.39 34.44
CA LEU A 468 1.72 23.42 33.81
C LEU A 468 1.08 24.31 34.86
N SER A 469 1.01 25.60 34.56
CA SER A 469 0.42 26.62 35.43
C SER A 469 -0.65 27.43 34.70
N LEU A 470 -1.32 28.34 35.40
CA LEU A 470 -2.29 29.28 34.79
C LEU A 470 -1.67 30.13 33.65
N LYS A 471 -0.34 30.29 33.62
CA LYS A 471 0.36 31.00 32.54
C LYS A 471 0.43 30.18 31.25
N ASP A 472 0.22 28.87 31.32
CA ASP A 472 0.22 27.94 30.20
C ASP A 472 -1.19 27.70 29.64
N LEU A 473 -2.16 28.54 29.98
CA LEU A 473 -3.56 28.40 29.53
C LEU A 473 -3.71 28.16 28.02
N PRO A 474 -2.97 28.84 27.11
CA PRO A 474 -3.01 28.51 25.69
C PRO A 474 -2.56 27.08 25.37
N LYS A 475 -1.52 26.56 26.06
CA LYS A 475 -1.06 25.17 25.89
C LYS A 475 -2.06 24.17 26.46
N ILE A 476 -2.67 24.48 27.60
CA ILE A 476 -3.72 23.64 28.21
C ILE A 476 -4.92 23.51 27.25
N ILE A 477 -5.34 24.62 26.62
CA ILE A 477 -6.41 24.60 25.62
C ILE A 477 -5.98 23.79 24.38
N ALA A 478 -4.73 23.92 23.93
CA ALA A 478 -4.21 23.14 22.81
C ALA A 478 -4.16 21.64 23.13
N LEU A 479 -3.72 21.26 24.33
CA LEU A 479 -3.74 19.87 24.81
C LEU A 479 -5.16 19.31 24.84
N ALA A 480 -6.10 20.05 25.42
CA ALA A 480 -7.50 19.63 25.47
C ALA A 480 -8.07 19.41 24.07
N LYS A 481 -7.78 20.29 23.10
CA LYS A 481 -8.19 20.11 21.70
C LYS A 481 -7.54 18.90 21.03
N ALA A 482 -6.22 18.72 21.19
CA ALA A 482 -5.49 17.59 20.61
C ALA A 482 -6.04 16.26 21.13
N VAL A 483 -6.24 16.16 22.44
CA VAL A 483 -6.85 14.99 23.08
C VAL A 483 -8.29 14.80 22.59
N LEU A 484 -9.16 15.79 22.70
CA LEU A 484 -10.58 15.63 22.35
C LEU A 484 -10.84 15.35 20.86
N SER A 485 -9.95 15.76 19.96
CA SER A 485 -10.13 15.54 18.52
C SER A 485 -9.74 14.14 18.05
N GLN A 486 -8.92 13.42 18.82
CA GLN A 486 -8.29 12.15 18.40
C GLN A 486 -8.28 11.07 19.50
N VAL A 487 -9.04 11.29 20.58
CA VAL A 487 -9.29 10.30 21.63
C VAL A 487 -10.74 9.86 21.59
N GLU A 488 -10.95 8.55 21.51
CA GLU A 488 -12.25 7.93 21.74
C GLU A 488 -12.30 7.47 23.20
N THR A 489 -13.29 7.95 23.96
CA THR A 489 -13.40 7.64 25.39
C THR A 489 -14.87 7.69 25.83
N ASP A 490 -15.19 6.88 26.84
CA ASP A 490 -16.46 6.94 27.58
C ASP A 490 -16.35 7.77 28.87
N VAL A 491 -15.20 8.41 29.12
CA VAL A 491 -14.98 9.34 30.22
C VAL A 491 -15.62 10.68 29.88
N THR A 492 -16.52 11.15 30.75
CA THR A 492 -17.15 12.47 30.63
C THR A 492 -16.18 13.59 31.05
N LEU A 493 -16.42 14.81 30.55
CA LEU A 493 -15.60 15.99 30.93
C LEU A 493 -15.55 16.21 32.45
N THR A 494 -16.65 15.96 33.16
CA THR A 494 -16.71 16.04 34.62
C THR A 494 -15.78 15.02 35.26
N GLN A 495 -15.80 13.77 34.80
CA GLN A 495 -14.89 12.73 35.30
C GLN A 495 -13.43 13.05 34.97
N THR A 496 -13.14 13.63 33.80
CA THR A 496 -11.77 14.07 33.46
C THR A 496 -11.24 15.10 34.45
N LEU A 497 -12.06 16.07 34.86
CA LEU A 497 -11.68 17.08 35.84
C LEU A 497 -11.50 16.46 37.23
N GLU A 498 -12.37 15.53 37.63
CA GLU A 498 -12.21 14.78 38.88
C GLU A 498 -10.89 13.99 38.93
N TYR A 499 -10.45 13.42 37.80
CA TYR A 499 -9.16 12.73 37.72
C TYR A 499 -7.96 13.68 37.75
N TYR A 500 -8.11 14.93 37.32
CA TYR A 500 -7.02 15.92 37.33
C TYR A 500 -6.80 16.57 38.70
N GLU A 501 -7.89 16.84 39.45
CA GLU A 501 -7.81 17.46 40.78
C GLU A 501 -7.32 16.49 41.87
N LYS A 502 -7.34 15.19 41.57
CA LYS A 502 -6.99 14.12 42.51
C LYS A 502 -5.54 13.70 42.38
#